data_AF-A0A0Q9WVP3-F1
#
_entry.id   AF-A0A0Q9WVP3-F1
#
_cell.length_a   1.000
_cell.length_b   1.000
_cell.length_c   1.000
_cell.angle_alpha   90.00
_cell.angle_beta   90.00
_cell.angle_gamma   90.00
#
_symmetry.space_group_name_H-M   'P 1'
#
loop_
_entity.id
_entity.type
_entity.pdbx_description
1 polymer ?
#
loop_
_entity_poly.entity_id
_entity_poly.type
_entity_poly.pdbx_seq_one_letter_code
_entity_poly.pdbx_strand_id
1 'polypeptide(L)'
;MNHDISYYKLKILFINVFCMLYKAAALNIYRLYDDLREAKTLINGSKQELWIRQAFIFLVMGLIVIRFVLSFLGLASNIVAIYPILTNAQPEMLLPTIMVQSIDNVVLNVYEVILGYGCLTYLYPYSLSLFIVFLAKMSIKIIGSLSILNIYADQQTRLIALAGLNDDGNSIERDSINEFEISSQYLQQ
;
A
#
# COMPACT_ATOMS: atom_id res chain seq x y z
N MET A 1 11.78 -4.75 26.84
CA MET A 1 12.32 -5.52 25.70
C MET A 1 11.28 -6.46 25.07
N ASN A 2 10.67 -7.44 25.76
CA ASN A 2 9.57 -8.25 25.17
C ASN A 2 8.26 -7.48 24.95
N HIS A 3 7.94 -6.52 25.82
CA HIS A 3 6.73 -5.68 25.68
C HIS A 3 6.78 -4.74 24.45
N ASP A 4 7.95 -4.20 24.13
CA ASP A 4 8.13 -3.24 23.03
C ASP A 4 7.96 -3.91 21.65
N ILE A 5 8.49 -5.13 21.51
CA ILE A 5 8.35 -5.94 20.29
C ILE A 5 6.89 -6.36 20.07
N SER A 6 6.17 -6.72 21.15
CA SER A 6 4.75 -7.07 21.09
C SER A 6 3.87 -5.87 20.71
N TYR A 7 4.15 -4.69 21.28
CA TYR A 7 3.38 -3.47 20.99
C TYR A 7 3.53 -3.01 19.54
N TYR A 8 4.75 -3.03 19.00
CA TYR A 8 4.99 -2.70 17.59
C TYR A 8 4.24 -3.66 16.64
N LYS A 9 4.26 -4.95 16.95
CA LYS A 9 3.56 -5.99 16.18
C LYS A 9 2.04 -5.83 16.23
N LEU A 10 1.49 -5.42 17.37
CA LEU A 10 0.07 -5.08 17.48
C LEU A 10 -0.27 -3.85 16.63
N LYS A 11 0.58 -2.82 16.65
CA LYS A 11 0.39 -1.59 15.88
C LYS A 11 0.34 -1.85 14.38
N ILE A 12 1.30 -2.61 13.84
CA ILE A 12 1.33 -2.93 12.40
C ILE A 12 0.12 -3.80 11.99
N LEU A 13 -0.25 -4.77 12.85
CA LEU A 13 -1.40 -5.64 12.59
C LEU A 13 -2.69 -4.83 12.55
N PHE A 14 -2.86 -3.92 13.50
CA PHE A 14 -4.00 -3.01 13.54
C PHE A 14 -4.09 -2.15 12.27
N ILE A 15 -2.97 -1.58 11.83
CA ILE A 15 -2.92 -0.79 10.58
C ILE A 15 -3.27 -1.65 9.38
N ASN A 16 -2.76 -2.89 9.30
CA ASN A 16 -3.06 -3.81 8.20
C ASN A 16 -4.55 -4.17 8.18
N VAL A 17 -5.12 -4.56 9.33
CA VAL A 17 -6.56 -4.86 9.46
C VAL A 17 -7.41 -3.65 9.09
N PHE A 18 -7.04 -2.46 9.55
CA PHE A 18 -7.73 -1.23 9.17
C PHE A 18 -7.68 -0.98 7.65
N CYS A 19 -6.52 -1.18 7.02
CA CYS A 19 -6.38 -1.08 5.57
C CYS A 19 -7.23 -2.13 4.83
N MET A 20 -7.32 -3.36 5.34
CA MET A 20 -8.20 -4.40 4.77
C MET A 20 -9.67 -3.99 4.86
N LEU A 21 -10.13 -3.51 6.01
CA LEU A 21 -11.51 -3.04 6.20
C LEU A 21 -11.82 -1.86 5.28
N TYR A 22 -10.89 -0.89 5.17
CA TYR A 22 -11.03 0.25 4.27
C TYR A 22 -11.15 -0.19 2.81
N LYS A 23 -10.26 -1.08 2.35
CA LYS A 23 -10.30 -1.60 0.97
C LYS A 23 -11.56 -2.44 0.72
N ALA A 24 -11.98 -3.26 1.67
CA ALA A 24 -13.23 -4.03 1.59
C ALA A 24 -14.46 -3.12 1.47
N ALA A 25 -14.51 -2.02 2.22
CA ALA A 25 -15.58 -1.04 2.12
C ALA A 25 -15.56 -0.25 0.79
N ALA A 26 -14.38 -0.10 0.17
CA ALA A 26 -14.24 0.49 -1.16
C ALA A 26 -14.67 -0.45 -2.29
N LEU A 27 -14.65 -1.77 -2.06
CA LEU A 27 -14.97 -2.83 -3.01
C LEU A 27 -16.48 -3.07 -3.20
N ASN A 28 -17.22 -2.00 -3.49
CA ASN A 28 -18.64 -2.07 -3.80
C ASN A 28 -18.91 -1.71 -5.26
N ILE A 29 -19.44 -2.66 -6.03
CA ILE A 29 -19.75 -2.48 -7.47
C ILE A 29 -20.81 -1.40 -7.69
N TYR A 30 -21.80 -1.28 -6.79
CA TYR A 30 -22.82 -0.24 -6.90
C TYR A 30 -22.21 1.14 -6.71
N ARG A 31 -21.32 1.28 -5.73
CA ARG A 31 -20.57 2.51 -5.50
C ARG A 31 -19.67 2.84 -6.70
N LEU A 32 -18.99 1.84 -7.27
CA LEU A 32 -18.19 2.02 -8.49
C LEU A 32 -19.07 2.56 -9.63
N TYR A 33 -20.24 1.97 -9.85
CA TYR A 33 -21.15 2.42 -10.89
C TYR A 33 -21.62 3.86 -10.66
N ASP A 34 -21.95 4.21 -9.42
CA ASP A 34 -22.34 5.58 -9.06
C ASP A 34 -21.20 6.57 -9.25
N ASP A 35 -19.97 6.26 -8.82
CA ASP A 35 -18.78 7.08 -9.01
C ASP A 35 -18.49 7.33 -10.51
N LEU A 36 -18.61 6.27 -11.33
CA LEU A 36 -18.45 6.35 -12.78
C LEU A 36 -19.55 7.22 -13.42
N ARG A 37 -20.81 7.03 -13.00
CA ARG A 37 -21.95 7.81 -13.49
C ARG A 37 -21.77 9.28 -13.14
N GLU A 38 -21.43 9.58 -11.89
CA GLU A 38 -21.21 10.94 -11.39
C GLU A 38 -20.09 11.63 -12.19
N ALA A 39 -18.92 11.01 -12.30
CA ALA A 39 -17.78 11.56 -13.04
C ALA A 39 -18.14 11.89 -14.50
N LYS A 40 -18.86 10.97 -15.17
CA LYS A 40 -19.32 11.20 -16.55
C LYS A 40 -20.31 12.36 -16.63
N THR A 41 -21.27 12.46 -15.70
CA THR A 41 -22.25 13.55 -15.70
C THR A 41 -21.60 14.92 -15.46
N LEU A 42 -20.65 15.01 -14.53
CA LEU A 42 -19.90 16.24 -14.26
C LEU A 42 -19.14 16.68 -15.50
N ILE A 43 -18.34 15.80 -16.12
CA ILE A 43 -17.55 16.14 -17.30
C ILE A 43 -18.44 16.55 -18.49
N ASN A 44 -19.56 15.84 -18.70
CA ASN A 44 -20.52 16.20 -19.75
C ASN A 44 -21.17 17.58 -19.54
N GLY A 45 -21.30 18.02 -18.29
CA GLY A 45 -21.79 19.35 -17.92
C GLY A 45 -20.82 20.50 -18.25
N SER A 46 -19.58 20.20 -18.63
CA SER A 46 -18.62 21.23 -19.05
C SER A 46 -18.95 21.81 -20.42
N LYS A 47 -18.60 23.09 -20.62
CA LYS A 47 -18.82 23.84 -21.88
C LYS A 47 -17.76 23.56 -22.96
N GLN A 48 -16.87 22.60 -22.73
CA GLN A 48 -15.75 22.31 -23.61
C GLN A 48 -16.15 21.49 -24.85
N GLU A 49 -15.25 21.43 -25.83
CA GLU A 49 -15.43 20.63 -27.05
C GLU A 49 -15.68 19.15 -26.74
N LEU A 50 -16.43 18.48 -27.61
CA LEU A 50 -16.79 17.07 -27.45
C LEU A 50 -15.56 16.16 -27.30
N TRP A 51 -14.52 16.38 -28.10
CA TRP A 51 -13.32 15.54 -28.09
C TRP A 51 -12.56 15.63 -26.77
N ILE A 52 -12.39 16.86 -26.25
CA ILE A 52 -11.76 17.10 -24.94
C ILE A 52 -12.57 16.41 -23.83
N ARG A 53 -13.91 16.57 -23.83
CA ARG A 53 -14.77 15.91 -22.85
C ARG A 53 -14.66 14.40 -22.88
N GLN A 54 -14.67 13.79 -24.07
CA GLN A 54 -14.53 12.34 -24.23
C GLN A 54 -13.17 11.84 -23.73
N ALA A 55 -12.08 12.57 -24.00
CA ALA A 55 -10.76 12.23 -23.50
C ALA A 55 -10.73 12.24 -21.96
N PHE A 56 -11.26 13.30 -21.33
CA PHE A 56 -11.32 13.37 -19.87
C PHE A 56 -12.24 12.30 -19.26
N ILE A 57 -13.38 11.99 -19.88
CA ILE A 57 -14.24 10.88 -19.43
C ILE A 57 -13.45 9.58 -19.46
N PHE A 58 -12.77 9.28 -20.57
CA PHE A 58 -11.99 8.06 -20.68
C PHE A 58 -10.90 7.96 -19.59
N LEU A 59 -10.14 9.04 -19.39
CA LEU A 59 -9.05 9.07 -18.40
C LEU A 59 -9.55 8.96 -16.96
N VAL A 60 -10.61 9.69 -16.59
CA VAL A 60 -11.17 9.68 -15.23
C VAL A 60 -11.86 8.35 -14.93
N MET A 61 -12.66 7.83 -15.86
CA MET A 61 -13.31 6.53 -15.69
C MET A 61 -12.28 5.40 -15.63
N GLY A 62 -11.25 5.45 -16.48
CA GLY A 62 -10.13 4.52 -16.44
C GLY A 62 -9.41 4.53 -15.10
N LEU A 63 -9.12 5.73 -14.56
CA LEU A 63 -8.52 5.86 -13.23
C LEU A 63 -9.38 5.24 -12.13
N ILE A 64 -10.69 5.48 -12.14
CA ILE A 64 -11.63 4.93 -11.15
C ILE A 64 -11.63 3.40 -11.21
N VAL A 65 -11.69 2.81 -12.41
CA VAL A 65 -11.66 1.35 -12.60
C VAL A 65 -10.32 0.76 -12.15
N ILE A 66 -9.20 1.37 -12.51
CA ILE A 66 -7.86 0.89 -12.11
C ILE A 66 -7.72 0.94 -10.57
N ARG A 67 -8.22 2.00 -9.92
CA ARG A 67 -8.25 2.09 -8.44
C ARG A 67 -9.09 0.98 -7.82
N PHE A 68 -10.24 0.67 -8.41
CA PHE A 68 -11.09 -0.42 -7.94
C PHE A 68 -10.38 -1.78 -8.05
N VAL A 69 -9.72 -2.05 -9.18
CA VAL A 69 -8.95 -3.29 -9.38
C VAL A 69 -7.76 -3.37 -8.41
N LEU A 70 -7.02 -2.26 -8.21
CA LEU A 70 -5.92 -2.22 -7.25
C LEU A 70 -6.39 -2.34 -5.79
N SER A 71 -7.63 -1.96 -5.48
CA SER A 71 -8.23 -2.22 -4.17
C SER A 71 -8.41 -3.71 -3.92
N PHE A 72 -8.79 -4.49 -4.94
CA PHE A 72 -8.83 -5.96 -4.88
C PHE A 72 -7.43 -6.55 -4.66
N LEU A 73 -6.45 -6.20 -5.51
CA LEU A 73 -5.08 -6.68 -5.37
C LEU A 73 -4.49 -6.29 -4.01
N GLY A 74 -4.79 -5.08 -3.56
CA GLY A 74 -4.31 -4.54 -2.31
C GLY A 74 -4.95 -5.17 -1.07
N LEU A 75 -6.16 -5.71 -1.20
CA LEU A 75 -6.79 -6.50 -0.15
C LEU A 75 -6.17 -7.90 -0.10
N ALA A 76 -5.99 -8.55 -1.26
CA ALA A 76 -5.33 -9.84 -1.35
C ALA A 76 -3.90 -9.80 -0.80
N SER A 77 -3.12 -8.77 -1.15
CA SER A 77 -1.76 -8.60 -0.64
C SER A 77 -1.74 -8.39 0.87
N ASN A 78 -2.65 -7.56 1.40
CA ASN A 78 -2.76 -7.30 2.83
C ASN A 78 -3.10 -8.56 3.64
N ILE A 79 -3.93 -9.47 3.10
CA ILE A 79 -4.21 -10.79 3.69
C ILE A 79 -2.95 -11.64 3.74
N VAL A 80 -2.19 -11.71 2.64
CA VAL A 80 -0.91 -12.45 2.59
C VAL A 80 0.09 -11.89 3.60
N ALA A 81 0.12 -10.56 3.79
CA ALA A 81 1.00 -9.90 4.75
C ALA A 81 0.72 -10.25 6.23
N ILE A 82 -0.44 -10.81 6.58
CA ILE A 82 -0.74 -11.21 7.97
C ILE A 82 0.28 -12.25 8.46
N TYR A 83 0.62 -13.22 7.60
CA TYR A 83 1.52 -14.32 7.96
C TYR A 83 2.93 -13.85 8.36
N PRO A 84 3.68 -13.07 7.55
CA PRO A 84 5.00 -12.59 7.94
C PRO A 84 4.94 -11.60 9.11
N ILE A 85 3.86 -10.82 9.25
CA ILE A 85 3.65 -9.96 10.43
C ILE A 85 3.52 -10.78 11.71
N LEU A 86 2.81 -11.92 11.68
CA LEU A 86 2.56 -12.75 12.88
C LEU A 86 3.70 -13.70 13.21
N THR A 87 4.40 -14.23 12.21
CA THR A 87 5.41 -15.26 12.41
C THR A 87 6.83 -14.71 12.51
N ASN A 88 7.02 -13.44 12.16
CA ASN A 88 8.35 -12.83 11.98
C ASN A 88 9.25 -13.61 11.02
N ALA A 89 8.66 -14.36 10.08
CA ALA A 89 9.34 -15.19 9.10
C ALA A 89 8.96 -14.77 7.67
N GLN A 90 9.78 -15.16 6.69
CA GLN A 90 9.52 -14.95 5.26
C GLN A 90 9.21 -13.48 4.87
N PRO A 91 10.18 -12.55 5.06
CA PRO A 91 10.01 -11.13 4.70
C PRO A 91 9.61 -10.91 3.24
N GLU A 92 9.96 -11.83 2.35
CA GLU A 92 9.62 -11.79 0.91
C GLU A 92 8.11 -11.71 0.66
N MET A 93 7.29 -12.27 1.55
CA MET A 93 5.82 -12.23 1.43
C MET A 93 5.22 -10.84 1.66
N LEU A 94 6.01 -9.87 2.18
CA LEU A 94 5.59 -8.47 2.30
C LEU A 94 5.82 -7.67 1.01
N LEU A 95 6.68 -8.14 0.11
CA LEU A 95 7.04 -7.44 -1.12
C LEU A 95 5.82 -7.14 -2.01
N PRO A 96 4.88 -8.09 -2.25
CA PRO A 96 3.68 -7.81 -3.05
C PRO A 96 2.82 -6.70 -2.45
N THR A 97 2.72 -6.66 -1.11
CA THR A 97 1.96 -5.62 -0.40
C THR A 97 2.60 -4.25 -0.55
N ILE A 98 3.91 -4.17 -0.42
CA ILE A 98 4.65 -2.92 -0.60
C ILE A 98 4.56 -2.44 -2.05
N MET A 99 4.65 -3.33 -3.03
CA MET A 99 4.50 -2.97 -4.44
C MET A 99 3.10 -2.45 -4.75
N VAL A 100 2.05 -3.19 -4.37
CA VAL A 100 0.66 -2.77 -4.63
C VAL A 100 0.35 -1.46 -3.92
N GLN A 101 0.79 -1.30 -2.68
CA GLN A 101 0.65 -0.02 -1.98
C GLN A 101 1.43 1.09 -2.66
N SER A 102 2.66 0.86 -3.14
CA SER A 102 3.43 1.88 -3.86
C SER A 102 2.72 2.34 -5.13
N ILE A 103 2.15 1.41 -5.90
CA ILE A 103 1.41 1.74 -7.12
C ILE A 103 0.14 2.55 -6.78
N ASP A 104 -0.67 2.06 -5.84
CA ASP A 104 -1.94 2.71 -5.48
C ASP A 104 -1.73 4.07 -4.78
N ASN A 105 -0.79 4.14 -3.85
CA ASN A 105 -0.58 5.29 -2.97
C ASN A 105 0.38 6.34 -3.56
N VAL A 106 1.25 5.97 -4.51
CA VAL A 106 2.19 6.92 -5.13
C VAL A 106 1.79 7.16 -6.58
N VAL A 107 1.84 6.14 -7.43
CA VAL A 107 1.66 6.30 -8.89
C VAL A 107 0.26 6.83 -9.22
N LEU A 108 -0.79 6.19 -8.70
CA LEU A 108 -2.16 6.61 -8.97
C LEU A 108 -2.53 7.94 -8.31
N ASN A 109 -1.94 8.28 -7.16
CA ASN A 109 -2.16 9.58 -6.54
C ASN A 109 -1.50 10.70 -7.35
N VAL A 110 -0.27 10.51 -7.87
CA VAL A 110 0.35 11.46 -8.80
C VAL A 110 -0.50 11.64 -10.06
N TYR A 111 -0.98 10.53 -10.62
CA TYR A 111 -1.83 10.58 -11.81
C TYR A 111 -3.17 11.31 -11.53
N GLU A 112 -3.78 11.09 -10.37
CA GLU A 112 -4.97 11.83 -9.93
C GLU A 112 -4.70 13.32 -9.74
N VAL A 113 -3.52 13.72 -9.24
CA VAL A 113 -3.13 15.14 -9.16
C VAL A 113 -3.09 15.76 -10.55
N ILE A 114 -2.42 15.10 -11.50
CA ILE A 114 -2.26 15.59 -12.87
C ILE A 114 -3.63 15.68 -13.57
N LEU A 115 -4.45 14.64 -13.49
CA LEU A 115 -5.79 14.65 -14.08
C LEU A 115 -6.71 15.67 -13.41
N GLY A 116 -6.69 15.77 -12.07
CA GLY A 116 -7.51 16.72 -11.34
C GLY A 116 -7.13 18.17 -11.66
N TYR A 117 -5.83 18.45 -11.79
CA TYR A 117 -5.35 19.74 -12.30
C TYR A 117 -5.85 20.00 -13.73
N GLY A 118 -5.74 19.01 -14.63
CA GLY A 118 -6.27 19.11 -15.98
C GLY A 118 -7.77 19.40 -16.02
N CYS A 119 -8.57 18.74 -15.17
CA CYS A 119 -10.00 19.02 -15.04
C CYS A 119 -10.27 20.45 -14.58
N LEU A 120 -9.53 20.96 -13.59
CA LEU A 120 -9.72 22.32 -13.09
C LEU A 120 -9.31 23.38 -14.13
N THR A 121 -8.20 23.17 -14.83
CA THR A 121 -7.70 24.13 -15.82
C THR A 121 -8.52 24.13 -17.11
N TYR A 122 -8.90 22.95 -17.61
CA TYR A 122 -9.56 22.83 -18.92
C TYR A 122 -11.09 22.77 -18.81
N LEU A 123 -11.67 22.08 -17.84
CA LEU A 123 -13.13 21.91 -17.76
C LEU A 123 -13.82 22.99 -16.92
N TYR A 124 -13.18 23.48 -15.85
CA TYR A 124 -13.77 24.43 -14.90
C TYR A 124 -12.85 25.63 -14.57
N PRO A 125 -12.46 26.46 -15.56
CA PRO A 125 -11.36 27.43 -15.43
C PRO A 125 -11.53 28.63 -14.47
N TYR A 126 -12.46 28.64 -13.51
CA TYR A 126 -12.84 29.88 -12.82
C TYR A 126 -12.83 29.87 -11.28
N SER A 127 -12.32 28.83 -10.63
CA SER A 127 -12.45 28.71 -9.17
C SER A 127 -11.13 28.39 -8.47
N LEU A 128 -10.45 29.46 -8.03
CA LEU A 128 -9.27 29.36 -7.16
C LEU A 128 -9.60 28.61 -5.85
N SER A 129 -10.83 28.78 -5.34
CA SER A 129 -11.32 28.04 -4.17
C SER A 129 -11.37 26.53 -4.40
N LEU A 130 -11.87 26.07 -5.54
CA LEU A 130 -11.87 24.64 -5.88
C LEU A 130 -10.45 24.09 -6.02
N PHE A 131 -9.53 24.90 -6.55
CA PHE A 131 -8.11 24.53 -6.64
C PHE A 131 -7.44 24.38 -5.26
N ILE A 132 -7.67 25.30 -4.32
CA ILE A 132 -7.14 25.20 -2.95
C ILE A 132 -7.71 23.97 -2.24
N VAL A 133 -9.02 23.75 -2.31
CA VAL A 133 -9.66 22.57 -1.71
C VAL A 133 -9.12 21.28 -2.31
N PHE A 134 -8.91 21.25 -3.63
CA PHE A 134 -8.29 20.13 -4.32
C PHE A 134 -6.86 19.87 -3.82
N LEU A 135 -6.01 20.90 -3.76
CA LEU A 135 -4.64 20.76 -3.28
C LEU A 135 -4.58 20.28 -1.82
N ALA A 136 -5.42 20.83 -0.94
CA ALA A 136 -5.49 20.39 0.44
C ALA A 136 -5.89 18.91 0.54
N LYS A 137 -6.93 18.51 -0.20
CA LYS A 137 -7.40 17.11 -0.25
C LYS A 137 -6.30 16.16 -0.73
N MET A 138 -5.60 16.52 -1.81
CA MET A 138 -4.53 15.68 -2.36
C MET A 138 -3.31 15.63 -1.43
N SER A 139 -2.96 16.73 -0.77
CA SER A 139 -1.84 16.79 0.17
C SER A 139 -2.04 15.87 1.37
N ILE A 140 -3.21 15.93 2.00
CA ILE A 140 -3.58 15.05 3.13
C ILE A 140 -3.52 13.59 2.68
N LYS A 141 -4.07 13.30 1.50
CA LYS A 141 -4.07 11.95 0.92
C LYS A 141 -2.66 11.41 0.70
N ILE A 142 -1.76 12.22 0.15
CA ILE A 142 -0.35 11.84 -0.12
C ILE A 142 0.42 11.64 1.18
N ILE A 143 0.25 12.52 2.18
CA ILE A 143 0.94 12.39 3.48
C ILE A 143 0.53 11.09 4.19
N GLY A 144 -0.77 10.78 4.23
CA GLY A 144 -1.25 9.52 4.82
C GLY A 144 -0.73 8.29 4.06
N SER A 145 -0.77 8.36 2.73
CA SER A 145 -0.28 7.33 1.81
C SER A 145 1.21 7.01 2.02
N LEU A 146 2.06 8.03 2.11
CA LEU A 146 3.49 7.88 2.37
C LEU A 146 3.77 7.35 3.78
N SER A 147 3.00 7.77 4.77
CA SER A 147 3.15 7.30 6.15
C SER A 147 2.90 5.79 6.26
N ILE A 148 1.87 5.29 5.59
CA ILE A 148 1.56 3.85 5.56
C ILE A 148 2.70 3.09 4.84
N LEU A 149 3.14 3.57 3.68
CA LEU A 149 4.20 2.90 2.92
C LEU A 149 5.51 2.83 3.72
N ASN A 150 5.88 3.91 4.41
CA ASN A 150 7.08 3.95 5.24
C ASN A 150 7.02 2.94 6.40
N ILE A 151 5.84 2.77 7.00
CA ILE A 151 5.62 1.77 8.06
C ILE A 151 5.83 0.34 7.54
N TYR A 152 5.35 0.01 6.33
CA TYR A 152 5.57 -1.31 5.72
C TYR A 152 7.03 -1.54 5.30
N ALA A 153 7.72 -0.50 4.81
CA ALA A 153 9.14 -0.58 4.45
C ALA A 153 10.04 -0.79 5.68
N ASP A 154 9.76 -0.09 6.78
CA ASP A 154 10.45 -0.28 8.06
C ASP A 154 10.25 -1.72 8.58
N GLN A 155 9.02 -2.22 8.53
CA GLN A 155 8.71 -3.60 8.88
C GLN A 155 9.51 -4.61 8.05
N GLN A 156 9.59 -4.44 6.72
CA GLN A 156 10.35 -5.33 5.86
C GLN A 156 11.84 -5.33 6.23
N THR A 157 12.41 -4.14 6.45
CA THR A 157 13.82 -3.97 6.84
C THR A 157 14.10 -4.66 8.17
N ARG A 158 13.21 -4.52 9.15
CA ARG A 158 13.32 -5.20 10.46
C ARG A 158 13.25 -6.72 10.34
N LEU A 159 12.39 -7.25 9.47
CA LEU A 159 12.27 -8.69 9.25
C LEU A 159 13.50 -9.27 8.53
N ILE A 160 14.07 -8.52 7.58
CA ILE A 160 15.33 -8.92 6.92
C ILE A 160 16.47 -8.96 7.94
N ALA A 161 16.59 -7.94 8.80
CA ALA A 161 17.60 -7.91 9.86
C ALA A 161 17.43 -9.07 10.86
N LEU A 162 16.19 -9.39 11.26
CA LEU A 162 15.90 -10.52 12.12
C LEU A 162 16.20 -11.87 11.45
N ALA A 163 15.89 -12.02 10.16
CA ALA A 163 16.21 -13.23 9.42
C ALA A 163 17.73 -13.46 9.32
N GLY A 164 18.51 -12.40 9.05
CA GLY A 164 19.97 -12.46 9.04
C GLY A 164 20.56 -12.85 10.39
N LEU A 165 20.10 -12.22 11.49
CA LEU A 165 20.54 -12.57 12.85
C LEU A 165 20.19 -14.02 13.24
N ASN A 166 19.07 -14.55 12.76
CA ASN A 166 18.66 -15.92 13.06
C ASN A 166 19.45 -16.95 12.24
N ASP A 167 19.89 -16.59 11.03
CA ASP A 167 20.79 -17.42 10.21
C ASP A 167 22.20 -17.45 10.82
N ASP A 168 22.70 -16.29 11.29
CA ASP A 168 23.96 -16.19 12.02
C ASP A 168 23.89 -16.95 13.37
N GLY A 169 22.78 -16.83 14.11
CA GLY A 169 22.54 -17.57 15.35
C GLY A 169 22.45 -19.09 15.16
N ASN A 170 21.75 -19.55 14.11
CA ASN A 170 21.69 -20.97 13.76
C ASN A 170 23.04 -21.50 13.25
N SER A 171 23.85 -20.68 12.61
CA SER A 171 25.21 -21.07 12.19
C SER A 171 26.13 -21.26 13.40
N ILE A 172 26.08 -20.36 14.38
CA ILE A 172 26.85 -20.44 15.63
C ILE A 172 26.36 -21.62 16.52
N GLU A 173 25.05 -21.86 16.58
CA GLU A 173 24.48 -23.00 17.33
C GLU A 173 24.80 -24.34 16.64
N ARG A 174 24.83 -24.40 15.30
CA ARG A 174 25.28 -25.60 14.56
C ARG A 174 26.78 -25.85 14.70
N ASP A 175 27.62 -24.81 14.68
CA ASP A 175 29.06 -24.97 14.85
C ASP A 175 29.41 -25.41 16.28
N SER A 176 28.74 -24.87 17.29
CA SER A 176 28.96 -25.30 18.69
C SER A 176 28.46 -26.71 18.99
N ILE A 177 27.36 -27.16 18.38
CA ILE A 177 26.90 -28.55 18.47
C ILE A 177 27.89 -29.51 17.78
N ASN A 178 28.41 -29.13 16.61
CA ASN A 178 29.44 -29.92 15.92
C ASN A 178 30.77 -29.98 16.70
N GLU A 179 31.20 -28.89 17.34
CA GLU A 179 32.40 -28.90 18.20
C GLU A 179 32.22 -29.78 19.44
N PHE A 180 31.02 -29.82 20.03
CA PHE A 180 30.71 -30.68 21.18
C PHE A 180 30.67 -32.16 20.78
N GLU A 181 30.16 -32.49 19.59
CA GLU A 181 30.12 -33.86 19.08
C GLU A 181 31.52 -34.38 18.74
N ILE A 182 32.39 -33.56 18.12
CA ILE A 182 33.79 -33.90 17.81
C ILE A 182 34.61 -34.11 19.10
N SER A 183 34.43 -33.25 20.11
CA SER A 183 35.16 -33.39 21.38
C SER A 183 34.70 -34.58 22.22
N SER A 184 33.43 -35.01 22.09
CA SER A 184 32.92 -36.22 22.73
C SER A 184 33.47 -37.53 22.12
N GLN A 185 33.79 -37.55 20.82
CA GLN A 185 34.40 -38.71 20.16
C GLN A 185 35.87 -38.92 20.54
N TYR A 186 36.61 -37.86 20.85
CA TYR A 186 38.00 -37.98 21.33
C TYR A 186 38.14 -38.45 22.79
N LEU A 187 37.07 -38.38 23.59
CA LEU A 187 37.04 -38.84 24.98
C LEU A 187 36.66 -40.32 25.14
N GLN A 188 36.35 -41.02 24.04
CA GLN A 188 36.01 -42.45 24.02
C GLN A 188 37.08 -43.36 23.37
N GLN A 189 38.27 -42.82 23.06
CA GLN A 189 39.48 -43.59 22.76
C GLN A 189 40.46 -43.54 23.94
#